data_AF-A0A357L884-F1
#
_entry.id   AF-A0A357L884-F1
#
_cell.length_a   1.000
_cell.length_b   1.000
_cell.length_c   1.000
_cell.angle_alpha   90.00
_cell.angle_beta   90.00
_cell.angle_gamma   90.00
#
_symmetry.space_group_name_H-M   'P 1'
#
loop_
_entity.id
_entity.type
_entity.pdbx_description
1 polymer ?
#
loop_
_entity_poly.entity_id
_entity_poly.type
_entity_poly.pdbx_seq_one_letter_code
_entity_poly.pdbx_strand_id
1 'polypeptide(L)'
;MVRSAFAVLLGVVVGAILVFVVERMGHALFPAPPDFDAASATAVAALPLAAKVSVLAAWFVGALGGGAVASLIARRWAPAAWVVAMTILLLAGTSLAAIAHPLWMAIGAIPAALLGGWLAVVLTGARYGLPPRSGQKKLL
;
A
#
# COMPACT_ATOMS: atom_id res chain seq x y z
N MET A 1 -9.72 -8.05 20.32
CA MET A 1 -9.22 -8.69 19.08
C MET A 1 -10.11 -8.38 17.87
N VAL A 2 -11.43 -8.59 17.94
CA VAL A 2 -12.38 -8.28 16.84
C VAL A 2 -12.19 -6.87 16.26
N ARG A 3 -12.05 -5.84 17.12
CA ARG A 3 -11.79 -4.46 16.67
C ARG A 3 -10.53 -4.33 15.82
N SER A 4 -9.43 -4.98 16.22
CA SER A 4 -8.17 -4.91 15.47
C SER A 4 -8.27 -5.62 14.12
N ALA A 5 -8.98 -6.74 14.06
CA ALA A 5 -9.27 -7.42 12.80
C ALA A 5 -10.12 -6.55 11.86
N PHE A 6 -11.18 -5.94 12.37
CA PHE A 6 -12.01 -4.99 11.62
C PHE A 6 -11.22 -3.76 11.16
N ALA A 7 -10.33 -3.23 12.02
CA ALA A 7 -9.46 -2.12 11.68
C ALA A 7 -8.52 -2.45 10.51
N VAL A 8 -7.92 -3.65 10.52
CA VAL A 8 -7.09 -4.13 9.40
C VAL A 8 -7.91 -4.26 8.14
N LEU A 9 -9.10 -4.89 8.19
CA LEU A 9 -9.98 -5.02 7.02
C LEU A 9 -10.30 -3.67 6.40
N LEU A 10 -10.72 -2.69 7.20
CA LEU A 10 -11.03 -1.35 6.71
C LEU A 10 -9.77 -0.64 6.19
N GLY A 11 -8.63 -0.82 6.84
CA GLY A 11 -7.35 -0.30 6.35
C GLY A 11 -6.94 -0.89 4.99
N VAL A 12 -7.13 -2.19 4.77
CA VAL A 12 -6.89 -2.83 3.47
C VAL A 12 -7.82 -2.26 2.40
N VAL A 13 -9.12 -2.12 2.70
CA VAL A 13 -10.09 -1.53 1.76
C VAL A 13 -9.69 -0.10 1.39
N VAL A 14 -9.37 0.75 2.38
CA VAL A 14 -8.92 2.12 2.10
C VAL A 14 -7.61 2.13 1.33
N GLY A 15 -6.65 1.29 1.69
CA GLY A 15 -5.37 1.17 0.99
C GLY A 15 -5.56 0.78 -0.48
N ALA A 16 -6.41 -0.21 -0.76
CA ALA A 16 -6.72 -0.65 -2.12
C ALA A 16 -7.41 0.45 -2.95
N ILE A 17 -8.35 1.21 -2.35
CA ILE A 17 -8.98 2.36 -3.00
C ILE A 17 -7.94 3.43 -3.35
N LEU A 18 -7.02 3.72 -2.42
CA LEU A 18 -5.95 4.70 -2.67
C LEU A 18 -5.00 4.24 -3.78
N VAL A 19 -4.60 2.97 -3.80
CA VAL A 19 -3.81 2.40 -4.91
C VAL A 19 -4.55 2.60 -6.22
N PHE A 20 -5.82 2.19 -6.29
CA PHE A 20 -6.64 2.32 -7.49
C PHE A 20 -6.71 3.77 -7.98
N VAL A 21 -7.00 4.73 -7.10
CA VAL A 21 -7.09 6.15 -7.47
C VAL A 21 -5.75 6.66 -8.02
N VAL A 22 -4.64 6.37 -7.34
CA VAL A 22 -3.32 6.87 -7.74
C VAL A 22 -2.84 6.21 -9.03
N GLU A 23 -3.06 4.91 -9.23
CA GLU A 23 -2.74 4.23 -10.49
C GLU A 23 -3.58 4.79 -11.65
N ARG A 24 -4.88 5.03 -11.44
CA ARG A 24 -5.74 5.66 -12.45
C ARG A 24 -5.29 7.07 -12.82
N MET A 25 -4.85 7.86 -11.85
CA MET A 25 -4.23 9.16 -12.11
C MET A 25 -2.92 9.01 -12.89
N GLY A 26 -2.07 8.04 -12.53
CA GLY A 26 -0.83 7.73 -13.24
C GLY A 26 -1.07 7.38 -14.70
N HIS A 27 -2.04 6.51 -14.99
CA HIS A 27 -2.42 6.15 -16.36
C HIS A 27 -3.02 7.31 -17.15
N ALA A 28 -3.72 8.24 -16.49
CA ALA A 28 -4.25 9.44 -17.14
C ALA A 28 -3.15 10.47 -17.47
N LEU A 29 -2.17 10.63 -16.58
CA LEU A 29 -1.04 11.55 -16.76
C LEU A 29 0.01 10.99 -17.74
N PHE A 30 0.17 9.68 -17.78
CA PHE A 30 1.13 8.97 -18.61
C PHE A 30 0.41 7.87 -19.42
N PRO A 31 -0.41 8.25 -20.41
CA PRO A 31 -1.14 7.28 -21.22
C PRO A 31 -0.17 6.40 -22.01
N ALA A 32 -0.48 5.10 -22.07
CA ALA A 32 0.25 4.19 -22.93
C ALA A 32 -0.09 4.44 -24.41
N PRO A 33 0.82 4.11 -25.34
CA PRO A 33 0.53 4.14 -26.78
C PRO A 33 -0.70 3.28 -27.15
N PRO A 34 -1.44 3.61 -28.24
CA PRO A 34 -2.64 2.87 -28.64
C PRO A 34 -2.42 1.37 -28.91
N ASP A 35 -1.21 1.00 -29.32
CA ASP A 35 -0.74 -0.35 -29.65
C ASP A 35 0.04 -1.02 -28.51
N PHE A 36 -0.08 -0.50 -27.29
CA PHE A 36 0.65 -1.00 -26.12
C PHE A 36 0.23 -2.43 -25.76
N ASP A 37 1.21 -3.35 -25.81
CA ASP A 37 1.08 -4.70 -25.30
C ASP A 37 1.68 -4.82 -23.90
N ALA A 38 0.82 -5.02 -22.89
CA ALA A 38 1.22 -5.20 -21.50
C ALA A 38 1.95 -6.53 -21.24
N ALA A 39 1.83 -7.52 -22.14
CA ALA A 39 2.60 -8.77 -22.03
C ALA A 39 4.03 -8.62 -22.54
N SER A 40 4.31 -7.59 -23.35
CA SER A 40 5.63 -7.33 -23.91
C SER A 40 6.53 -6.59 -22.92
N ALA A 41 7.53 -7.30 -22.39
CA ALA A 41 8.52 -6.71 -21.49
C ALA A 41 9.28 -5.52 -22.11
N THR A 42 9.50 -5.54 -23.43
CA THR A 42 10.13 -4.42 -24.15
C THR A 42 9.20 -3.21 -24.24
N ALA A 43 7.90 -3.41 -24.50
CA ALA A 43 6.91 -2.34 -24.52
C ALA A 43 6.79 -1.68 -23.14
N VAL A 44 6.71 -2.48 -22.06
CA VAL A 44 6.66 -1.95 -20.68
C VAL A 44 7.96 -1.22 -20.32
N ALA A 45 9.11 -1.75 -20.73
CA ALA A 45 10.40 -1.09 -20.50
C ALA A 45 10.50 0.26 -21.22
N ALA A 46 9.87 0.42 -22.39
CA ALA A 46 9.86 1.66 -23.16
C ALA A 46 8.96 2.76 -22.57
N LEU A 47 8.04 2.43 -21.64
CA LEU A 47 7.20 3.44 -20.99
C LEU A 47 8.04 4.51 -20.26
N PRO A 48 7.54 5.74 -20.12
CA PRO A 48 8.19 6.78 -19.34
C PRO A 48 8.56 6.32 -17.93
N LEU A 49 9.73 6.73 -17.43
CA LEU A 49 10.13 6.41 -16.06
C LEU A 49 9.08 6.91 -15.05
N ALA A 50 8.52 8.10 -15.27
CA ALA A 50 7.48 8.68 -14.43
C ALA A 50 6.23 7.79 -14.34
N ALA A 51 5.82 7.13 -15.42
CA ALA A 51 4.70 6.19 -15.42
C ALA A 51 4.97 5.02 -14.46
N LYS A 52 6.17 4.42 -14.56
CA LYS A 52 6.60 3.30 -13.71
C LYS A 52 6.75 3.70 -12.23
N VAL A 53 7.29 4.88 -11.97
CA VAL A 53 7.40 5.45 -10.61
C VAL A 53 6.02 5.76 -10.01
N SER A 54 5.05 6.17 -10.82
CA SER A 54 3.69 6.45 -10.34
C SER A 54 3.01 5.22 -9.73
N VAL A 55 3.31 4.02 -10.24
CA VAL A 55 2.81 2.76 -9.68
C VAL A 55 3.43 2.47 -8.31
N LEU A 56 4.75 2.66 -8.16
CA LEU A 56 5.39 2.54 -6.84
C LEU A 56 4.84 3.57 -5.84
N ALA A 57 4.56 4.79 -6.31
CA ALA A 57 3.92 5.81 -5.49
C ALA A 57 2.51 5.40 -5.06
N ALA A 58 1.74 4.75 -5.93
CA ALA A 58 0.42 4.22 -5.58
C ALA A 58 0.49 3.18 -4.45
N TRP A 59 1.41 2.22 -4.54
CA TRP A 59 1.59 1.20 -3.49
C TRP A 59 2.08 1.80 -2.17
N PHE A 60 2.99 2.77 -2.23
CA PHE A 60 3.40 3.55 -1.06
C PHE A 60 2.20 4.27 -0.42
N VAL A 61 1.41 5.01 -1.20
CA VAL A 61 0.25 5.76 -0.70
C VAL A 61 -0.82 4.81 -0.14
N GLY A 62 -1.05 3.66 -0.78
CA GLY A 62 -1.95 2.63 -0.30
C GLY A 62 -1.54 2.05 1.06
N ALA A 63 -0.26 1.67 1.20
CA ALA A 63 0.28 1.17 2.45
C ALA A 63 0.25 2.23 3.56
N LEU A 64 0.59 3.48 3.23
CA LEU A 64 0.55 4.62 4.14
C LEU A 64 -0.87 4.92 4.62
N GLY A 65 -1.79 5.20 3.70
CA GLY A 65 -3.15 5.61 4.03
C GLY A 65 -3.94 4.48 4.68
N GLY A 66 -3.86 3.27 4.13
CA GLY A 66 -4.50 2.09 4.70
C GLY A 66 -3.94 1.74 6.08
N GLY A 67 -2.61 1.78 6.23
CA GLY A 67 -1.94 1.53 7.50
C GLY A 67 -2.28 2.57 8.57
N ALA A 68 -2.44 3.84 8.17
CA ALA A 68 -2.86 4.91 9.06
C ALA A 68 -4.29 4.70 9.56
N VAL A 69 -5.23 4.39 8.65
CA VAL A 69 -6.62 4.06 9.02
C VAL A 69 -6.67 2.87 9.97
N ALA A 70 -5.99 1.78 9.64
CA ALA A 70 -5.96 0.60 10.51
C ALA A 70 -5.38 0.92 11.88
N SER A 71 -4.28 1.68 11.96
CA SER A 71 -3.66 2.07 13.22
C SER A 71 -4.61 2.91 14.08
N LEU A 72 -5.25 3.93 13.50
CA LEU A 72 -6.15 4.82 14.24
C LEU A 72 -7.37 4.05 14.78
N ILE A 73 -7.96 3.18 13.95
CA ILE A 73 -9.11 2.37 14.36
C ILE A 73 -8.67 1.31 15.38
N ALA A 74 -7.48 0.73 15.26
CA ALA A 74 -6.91 -0.22 16.22
C ALA A 74 -6.35 0.44 17.49
N ARG A 75 -6.69 1.70 17.80
CA ARG A 75 -6.18 2.47 18.96
C ARG A 75 -4.67 2.58 18.98
N ARG A 76 -4.08 2.98 17.85
CA ARG A 76 -2.64 3.20 17.66
C ARG A 76 -1.81 1.94 17.93
N TRP A 77 -2.32 0.79 17.49
CA TRP A 77 -1.59 -0.48 17.57
C TRP A 77 -0.76 -0.70 16.30
N ALA A 78 0.57 -0.58 16.40
CA ALA A 78 1.47 -0.57 15.24
C ALA A 78 1.40 -1.84 14.35
N PRO A 79 1.21 -3.06 14.89
CA PRO A 79 1.05 -4.25 14.05
C PRO A 79 -0.12 -4.15 13.06
N ALA A 80 -1.18 -3.37 13.34
CA ALA A 80 -2.27 -3.18 12.39
C ALA A 80 -1.81 -2.49 11.09
N ALA A 81 -0.94 -1.48 11.19
CA ALA A 81 -0.34 -0.85 10.00
C ALA A 81 0.51 -1.83 9.20
N TRP A 82 1.33 -2.64 9.88
CA TRP A 82 2.21 -3.60 9.20
C TRP A 82 1.44 -4.69 8.47
N VAL A 83 0.34 -5.20 9.05
CA VAL A 83 -0.52 -6.17 8.36
C VAL A 83 -1.12 -5.55 7.09
N VAL A 84 -1.56 -4.29 7.14
CA VAL A 84 -2.04 -3.60 5.93
C VAL A 84 -0.92 -3.40 4.92
N ALA A 85 0.26 -2.92 5.33
CA ALA A 85 1.40 -2.70 4.43
C ALA A 85 1.83 -3.99 3.73
N MET A 86 1.87 -5.12 4.45
CA MET A 86 2.17 -6.43 3.86
C MET A 86 1.06 -6.91 2.94
N THR A 87 -0.21 -6.64 3.27
CA THR A 87 -1.33 -6.96 2.37
C THR A 87 -1.23 -6.17 1.07
N ILE A 88 -0.90 -4.87 1.13
CA ILE A 88 -0.68 -4.05 -0.06
C ILE A 88 0.52 -4.54 -0.87
N LEU A 89 1.62 -4.94 -0.21
CA LEU A 89 2.78 -5.54 -0.89
C LEU A 89 2.41 -6.85 -1.61
N LEU A 90 1.58 -7.70 -1.00
CA LEU A 90 1.08 -8.93 -1.63
C LEU A 90 0.21 -8.62 -2.85
N LEU A 91 -0.67 -7.62 -2.76
CA LEU A 91 -1.49 -7.16 -3.89
C LEU A 91 -0.61 -6.58 -5.02
N ALA A 92 0.43 -5.81 -4.68
CA ALA A 92 1.42 -5.36 -5.66
C ALA A 92 2.11 -6.56 -6.33
N GLY A 93 2.42 -7.61 -5.57
CA GLY A 93 2.92 -8.89 -6.08
C GLY A 93 1.98 -9.54 -7.11
N THR A 94 0.66 -9.46 -6.91
CA THR A 94 -0.29 -9.97 -7.92
C THR A 94 -0.27 -9.15 -9.21
N SER A 95 -0.10 -7.82 -9.12
CA SER A 95 0.05 -6.95 -10.31
C SER A 95 1.36 -7.24 -11.05
N LEU A 96 2.45 -7.46 -10.30
CA LEU A 96 3.76 -7.83 -10.83
C LEU A 96 3.75 -9.20 -11.52
N ALA A 97 2.89 -10.12 -11.09
CA ALA A 97 2.72 -11.44 -11.70
C ALA A 97 1.80 -11.42 -12.94
N ALA A 98 0.86 -10.47 -13.00
CA ALA A 98 -0.11 -10.37 -14.09
C ALA A 98 0.42 -9.67 -15.35
N ILE A 99 1.36 -8.73 -15.18
CA ILE A 99 1.91 -7.89 -16.25
C ILE A 99 3.44 -7.96 -16.18
N ALA A 100 4.12 -7.95 -17.33
CA ALA A 100 5.57 -7.92 -17.36
C ALA A 100 6.07 -6.60 -16.73
N HIS A 101 6.92 -6.67 -15.71
CA HIS A 101 7.50 -5.49 -15.07
C HIS A 101 9.03 -5.54 -15.06
N PRO A 102 9.72 -4.39 -15.14
CA PRO A 102 11.14 -4.30 -14.89
C PRO A 102 11.51 -4.79 -13.49
N LEU A 103 12.63 -5.51 -13.35
CA LEU A 103 13.08 -6.08 -12.07
C LEU A 103 13.21 -5.02 -10.96
N TRP A 104 13.66 -3.82 -11.29
CA TRP A 104 13.79 -2.73 -10.32
C TRP A 104 12.44 -2.30 -9.73
N MET A 105 11.31 -2.46 -10.43
CA MET A 105 9.98 -2.18 -9.89
C MET A 105 9.57 -3.24 -8.88
N ALA A 106 9.85 -4.52 -9.17
CA ALA A 106 9.60 -5.61 -8.23
C ALA A 106 10.40 -5.40 -6.93
N ILE A 107 11.68 -5.04 -7.07
CA ILE A 107 12.53 -4.69 -5.92
C ILE A 107 12.00 -3.42 -5.22
N GLY A 108 11.56 -2.41 -5.98
CA GLY A 108 11.04 -1.14 -5.47
C GLY A 108 9.69 -1.23 -4.75
N ALA A 109 8.88 -2.25 -5.03
CA ALA A 109 7.62 -2.50 -4.34
C ALA A 109 7.82 -2.71 -2.83
N ILE A 110 8.90 -3.41 -2.47
CA ILE A 110 9.25 -3.74 -1.08
C ILE A 110 9.49 -2.48 -0.25
N PRO A 111 10.46 -1.59 -0.57
CA PRO A 111 10.66 -0.36 0.17
C PRO A 111 9.46 0.57 0.06
N ALA A 112 8.73 0.63 -1.06
CA ALA A 112 7.53 1.47 -1.17
C ALA A 112 6.48 1.08 -0.12
N ALA A 113 6.14 -0.21 -0.02
CA ALA A 113 5.17 -0.70 0.96
C ALA A 113 5.70 -0.58 2.40
N LEU A 114 6.96 -0.93 2.64
CA LEU A 114 7.57 -0.87 3.97
C LEU A 114 7.68 0.56 4.50
N LEU A 115 8.11 1.50 3.65
CA LEU A 115 8.18 2.92 4.02
C LEU A 115 6.78 3.49 4.25
N GLY A 116 5.79 3.10 3.45
CA GLY A 116 4.39 3.50 3.68
C GLY A 116 3.87 3.02 5.03
N GLY A 117 4.05 1.74 5.35
CA GLY A 117 3.67 1.17 6.64
C GLY A 117 4.42 1.79 7.83
N TRP A 118 5.73 1.99 7.70
CA TRP A 118 6.54 2.65 8.72
C TRP A 118 6.09 4.09 8.95
N LEU A 119 5.88 4.86 7.89
CA LEU A 119 5.43 6.25 8.00
C LEU A 119 4.02 6.33 8.59
N ALA A 120 3.14 5.37 8.29
CA ALA A 120 1.84 5.27 8.96
C ALA A 120 1.98 5.09 10.48
N VAL A 121 2.91 4.25 10.94
CA VAL A 121 3.19 4.07 12.37
C VAL A 121 3.69 5.37 13.00
N VAL A 122 4.65 6.04 12.35
CA VAL A 122 5.22 7.32 12.82
C VAL A 122 4.14 8.39 12.91
N LEU A 123 3.39 8.63 11.83
CA LEU A 123 2.40 9.71 11.75
C LEU A 123 1.20 9.51 12.68
N THR A 124 0.81 8.26 12.95
CA THR A 124 -0.31 7.97 13.85
C THR A 124 0.09 7.85 15.32
N GLY A 125 1.40 7.86 15.61
CA GLY A 125 1.94 7.60 16.95
C GLY A 125 1.62 6.19 17.43
N ALA A 126 1.59 5.22 16.52
CA ALA A 126 1.28 3.83 16.83
C ALA A 126 2.42 3.15 17.59
N ARG A 127 2.07 2.24 18.52
CA ARG A 127 3.02 1.59 19.43
C ARG A 127 3.02 0.08 19.24
N TYR A 128 4.21 -0.50 19.40
CA TYR A 128 4.43 -1.94 19.48
C TYR A 128 4.07 -2.41 20.90
N GLY A 129 3.13 -3.35 21.01
CA GLY A 129 2.62 -3.83 22.28
C GLY A 129 1.46 -4.81 22.09
N LEU A 130 0.85 -5.26 23.19
CA LEU A 130 -0.32 -6.14 23.10
C LEU A 130 -1.50 -5.42 22.41
N PRO A 131 -2.35 -6.15 21.66
CA PRO A 131 -3.54 -5.57 21.08
C PRO A 131 -4.41 -4.94 22.18
N PRO A 132 -4.98 -3.75 21.95
CA PRO A 132 -5.83 -3.11 22.95
C PRO A 132 -7.02 -4.01 23.30
N ARG A 133 -7.23 -4.26 24.60
CA ARG A 133 -8.38 -5.02 25.12
C ARG A 133 -9.63 -4.13 25.15
N SER A 134 -10.79 -4.70 24.83
CA SER A 134 -12.08 -4.05 25.08
C SER A 134 -12.24 -3.87 26.60
N GLY A 135 -12.33 -2.63 27.06
CA GLY A 135 -12.53 -2.31 28.48
C GLY A 135 -11.41 -1.53 29.18
N GLN A 136 -10.23 -1.35 28.57
CA GLN A 136 -9.24 -0.42 29.13
C GLN A 136 -9.75 1.03 28.98
N LYS A 137 -10.26 1.59 30.09
CA LYS A 137 -10.38 3.03 30.29
C LYS A 137 -8.96 3.61 30.41
N LYS A 138 -8.72 4.78 29.83
CA LYS A 138 -7.48 5.53 30.04
C LYS A 138 -7.39 5.85 31.53
N LEU A 139 -6.54 5.14 32.27
CA LEU A 139 -6.04 5.66 33.53
C LEU A 139 -5.13 6.83 33.14
N LEU A 140 -5.60 8.02 33.49
CA LEU A 140 -4.92 9.30 33.25
C LEU A 140 -3.59 9.33 33.99
#